data_AF-A0A2S3QKI6-F1
#
_entry.id   AF-A0A2S3QKI6-F1
#
_cell.length_a   1.000
_cell.length_b   1.000
_cell.length_c   1.000
_cell.angle_alpha   90.00
_cell.angle_beta   90.00
_cell.angle_gamma   90.00
#
_symmetry.space_group_name_H-M   'P 1'
#
loop_
_entity.id
_entity.type
_entity.pdbx_description
1 polymer ?
#
loop_
_entity_poly.entity_id
_entity_poly.type
_entity_poly.pdbx_seq_one_letter_code
_entity_poly.pdbx_strand_id
1 'polypeptide(L)'
;MLFALIPYLEMEDDAAEVWIDPVSAPPTTPAEVVAVLARFADADPADLEAIATHCDAWHADRILLPDAGGTQWRSVWIADALDGRLVDTSVRSLTGGMR
;
A
#
# COMPACT_ATOMS: atom_id res chain seq x y z
N MET A 1 -8.61 14.78 5.46
CA MET A 1 -7.52 13.88 5.92
C MET A 1 -7.77 12.54 5.27
N LEU A 2 -6.78 12.01 4.56
CA LEU A 2 -6.86 10.73 3.86
C LEU A 2 -5.91 9.74 4.54
N PHE A 3 -6.08 8.45 4.27
CA PHE A 3 -5.22 7.40 4.83
C PHE A 3 -4.71 6.49 3.73
N ALA A 4 -3.43 6.13 3.79
CA ALA A 4 -2.90 4.97 3.08
C ALA A 4 -2.92 3.77 4.04
N LEU A 5 -3.22 2.57 3.52
CA LEU A 5 -3.33 1.37 4.32
C LEU A 5 -2.40 0.29 3.78
N ILE A 6 -1.64 -0.37 4.65
CA ILE A 6 -0.79 -1.51 4.29
C ILE A 6 -1.26 -2.70 5.13
N PRO A 7 -1.99 -3.65 4.53
CA PRO A 7 -2.27 -4.93 5.15
C PRO A 7 -0.98 -5.76 5.27
N TYR A 8 -0.76 -6.39 6.43
CA TYR A 8 0.40 -7.24 6.69
C TYR A 8 0.04 -8.38 7.65
N LEU A 9 0.91 -9.38 7.77
CA LEU A 9 0.76 -10.50 8.69
C LEU A 9 1.84 -10.41 9.76
N GLU A 10 1.44 -10.44 11.03
CA GLU A 10 2.39 -10.56 12.14
C GLU A 10 2.94 -11.98 12.23
N MET A 11 4.26 -12.11 12.40
CA MET A 11 4.91 -13.42 12.51
C MET A 11 4.62 -14.13 13.85
N GLU A 12 4.25 -13.41 14.90
CA GLU A 12 4.13 -13.98 16.26
C GLU A 12 2.73 -14.51 16.56
N ASP A 13 1.67 -13.83 16.09
CA ASP A 13 0.28 -14.11 16.46
C ASP A 13 -0.58 -14.63 15.29
N ASP A 14 0.00 -14.84 14.10
CA ASP A 14 -0.70 -15.22 12.86
C ASP A 14 -1.93 -14.33 12.55
N ALA A 15 -1.91 -13.09 13.04
CA ALA A 15 -2.97 -12.13 12.87
C ALA A 15 -2.72 -11.27 11.63
N ALA A 16 -3.79 -11.03 10.86
CA ALA A 16 -3.77 -10.03 9.80
C ALA A 16 -4.02 -8.65 10.41
N GLU A 17 -3.08 -7.74 10.21
CA GLU A 17 -3.12 -6.37 10.69
C GLU A 17 -3.09 -5.37 9.53
N VAL A 18 -3.37 -4.11 9.84
CA VAL A 18 -3.34 -3.02 8.87
C VAL A 18 -2.61 -1.83 9.47
N TRP A 19 -1.50 -1.47 8.84
CA TRP A 19 -0.80 -0.23 9.15
C TRP A 19 -1.52 0.94 8.47
N ILE A 20 -1.72 2.03 9.20
CA ILE A 20 -2.53 3.18 8.77
C ILE A 20 -1.67 4.45 8.81
N ASP A 21 -1.55 5.11 7.67
CA ASP A 21 -0.74 6.32 7.53
C ASP A 21 -1.56 7.51 7.07
N PRO A 22 -1.56 8.63 7.82
CA PRO A 22 -2.21 9.84 7.38
C PRO A 22 -1.46 10.46 6.19
N VAL A 23 -2.18 10.68 5.09
CA VAL A 23 -1.66 11.35 3.90
C VAL A 23 -2.43 12.64 3.60
N SER A 24 -1.71 13.68 3.19
CA SER A 24 -2.28 14.99 2.87
C SER A 24 -3.00 15.01 1.52
N ALA A 25 -2.56 14.16 0.59
CA ALA A 25 -3.15 13.95 -0.72
C ALA A 25 -2.96 12.47 -1.13
N PRO A 26 -3.76 11.94 -2.08
CA PRO A 26 -3.54 10.61 -2.62
C PRO A 26 -2.14 10.47 -3.23
N PRO A 27 -1.35 9.45 -2.86
CA PRO A 27 -0.12 9.11 -3.59
C PRO A 27 -0.48 8.71 -5.02
N THR A 28 0.06 9.41 -6.01
CA THR A 28 -0.20 9.21 -7.44
C THR A 28 1.02 8.80 -8.25
N THR A 29 2.21 8.83 -7.66
CA THR A 29 3.49 8.46 -8.28
C THR A 29 4.19 7.35 -7.50
N PRO A 30 5.06 6.54 -8.14
CA PRO A 30 5.83 5.51 -7.43
C PRO A 30 6.60 6.09 -6.24
N ALA A 31 7.24 7.25 -6.41
CA ALA A 31 8.02 7.91 -5.36
C ALA A 31 7.17 8.29 -4.13
N GLU A 32 5.94 8.76 -4.33
CA GLU A 32 5.03 9.06 -3.21
C GLU A 32 4.59 7.78 -2.48
N VAL A 33 4.39 6.67 -3.21
CA VAL A 33 4.09 5.37 -2.62
C VAL A 33 5.28 4.85 -1.82
N VAL A 34 6.49 4.89 -2.40
CA VAL A 34 7.74 4.53 -1.71
C VAL A 34 7.92 5.33 -0.43
N ALA A 35 7.60 6.63 -0.43
CA ALA A 35 7.68 7.43 0.79
C ALA A 35 6.73 6.94 1.91
N VAL A 36 5.57 6.38 1.57
CA VAL A 36 4.66 5.75 2.55
C VAL A 36 5.25 4.44 3.04
N LEU A 37 5.74 3.59 2.14
CA LEU A 37 6.36 2.31 2.47
C LEU A 37 7.62 2.48 3.35
N ALA A 38 8.39 3.53 3.11
CA ALA A 38 9.56 3.88 3.92
C ALA A 38 9.19 4.19 5.38
N ARG A 39 8.05 4.85 5.62
CA ARG A 39 7.54 5.09 6.99
C ARG A 39 7.08 3.81 7.66
N PHE A 40 6.44 2.91 6.91
CA PHE A 40 6.07 1.59 7.41
C PHE A 40 7.31 0.78 7.79
N ALA A 41 8.33 0.79 6.94
CA ALA A 41 9.58 0.07 7.17
C ALA A 41 10.55 0.72 8.18
N ASP A 42 10.25 1.94 8.65
CA ASP A 42 11.18 2.79 9.40
C ASP A 42 12.56 2.90 8.72
N ALA A 43 12.55 3.18 7.40
CA ALA A 43 13.72 3.19 6.53
C ALA A 43 13.87 4.49 5.72
N ASP A 44 15.06 4.73 5.16
CA ASP A 44 15.27 5.83 4.21
C ASP A 44 14.52 5.53 2.90
N PRO A 45 13.73 6.48 2.33
CA PRO A 45 13.02 6.26 1.06
C PRO A 45 13.93 6.00 -0.15
N ALA A 46 15.24 6.29 -0.07
CA ALA A 46 16.20 5.92 -1.09
C ALA A 46 16.70 4.46 -0.95
N ASP A 47 16.50 3.82 0.20
CA ASP A 47 16.93 2.44 0.48
C ASP A 47 15.80 1.45 0.14
N LEU A 48 15.62 1.21 -1.16
CA LEU A 48 14.57 0.33 -1.66
C LEU A 48 14.75 -1.13 -1.20
N GLU A 49 15.98 -1.56 -0.95
CA GLU A 49 16.29 -2.92 -0.49
C GLU A 49 15.83 -3.14 0.96
N ALA A 50 16.09 -2.16 1.85
CA ALA A 50 15.60 -2.21 3.23
C ALA A 50 14.07 -2.21 3.28
N ILE A 51 13.42 -1.37 2.46
CA ILE A 51 11.96 -1.32 2.37
C ILE A 51 11.39 -2.67 1.89
N ALA A 52 11.96 -3.24 0.82
CA ALA A 52 11.55 -4.54 0.30
C ALA A 52 11.69 -5.65 1.35
N THR A 53 12.85 -5.71 2.01
CA THR A 53 13.15 -6.69 3.07
C THR A 53 12.14 -6.61 4.21
N HIS A 54 11.77 -5.40 4.63
CA HIS A 54 10.77 -5.21 5.66
C HIS A 54 9.39 -5.69 5.19
N CYS A 55 8.95 -5.28 3.99
CA CYS A 55 7.64 -5.69 3.46
C CYS A 55 7.54 -7.22 3.36
N ASP A 56 8.60 -7.90 2.90
CA ASP A 56 8.65 -9.36 2.81
C ASP A 56 8.60 -10.04 4.19
N ALA A 57 9.29 -9.49 5.19
CA ALA A 57 9.31 -10.01 6.56
C ALA A 57 7.92 -9.98 7.23
N TRP A 58 7.08 -9.01 6.86
CA TRP A 58 5.71 -8.87 7.35
C TRP A 58 4.65 -9.36 6.35
N HIS A 59 5.08 -10.04 5.28
CA HIS A 59 4.20 -10.51 4.21
C HIS A 59 3.26 -9.43 3.63
N ALA A 60 3.72 -8.17 3.62
CA ALA A 60 3.01 -7.04 3.05
C ALA A 60 3.25 -7.01 1.53
N ASP A 61 2.23 -7.32 0.74
CA ASP A 61 2.33 -7.39 -0.73
C ASP A 61 1.69 -6.18 -1.44
N ARG A 62 0.79 -5.48 -0.76
CA ARG A 62 -0.05 -4.43 -1.33
C ARG A 62 -0.18 -3.23 -0.41
N ILE A 63 -0.39 -2.09 -1.05
CA ILE A 63 -0.83 -0.86 -0.41
C ILE A 63 -2.18 -0.43 -0.99
N LEU A 64 -3.10 -0.01 -0.13
CA LEU A 64 -4.39 0.54 -0.49
C LEU A 64 -4.32 2.07 -0.41
N LEU A 65 -4.63 2.71 -1.53
CA LEU A 65 -4.54 4.15 -1.68
C LEU A 65 -5.94 4.72 -1.97
N PRO A 66 -6.32 5.82 -1.32
CA PRO A 66 -7.61 6.45 -1.54
C PRO A 66 -7.59 7.26 -2.83
N ASP A 67 -8.76 7.54 -3.39
CA ASP A 67 -8.94 8.60 -4.38
C ASP A 67 -8.92 9.98 -3.70
N ALA A 68 -8.99 11.05 -4.50
CA ALA A 68 -9.01 12.42 -3.98
C ALA A 68 -10.22 12.69 -3.07
N GLY A 69 -11.32 11.95 -3.24
CA GLY A 69 -12.52 12.07 -2.41
C GLY A 69 -12.47 11.22 -1.13
N GLY A 70 -11.54 10.29 -0.98
CA GLY A 70 -11.52 9.30 0.12
C GLY A 70 -12.68 8.31 0.08
N THR A 71 -13.37 8.18 -1.06
CA THR A 71 -14.57 7.34 -1.23
C THR A 71 -14.29 6.07 -2.02
N GLN A 72 -13.23 6.08 -2.82
CA GLN A 72 -12.78 4.94 -3.61
C GLN A 72 -11.35 4.60 -3.25
N TRP A 73 -10.99 3.33 -3.41
CA TRP A 73 -9.68 2.81 -3.07
C TRP A 73 -9.13 2.03 -4.24
N ARG A 74 -7.83 2.19 -4.49
CA ARG A 74 -7.06 1.39 -5.45
C ARG A 74 -6.01 0.57 -4.72
N SER A 75 -5.74 -0.63 -5.23
CA SER A 75 -4.71 -1.51 -4.70
C SER A 75 -3.50 -1.48 -5.62
N VAL A 76 -2.33 -1.19 -5.06
CA VAL A 76 -1.05 -1.16 -5.75
C VAL A 76 -0.16 -2.27 -5.18
N TRP A 77 0.47 -3.04 -6.06
CA TRP A 77 1.50 -4.00 -5.66
C TRP A 77 2.76 -3.27 -5.20
N ILE A 78 3.26 -3.63 -4.02
CA ILE A 78 4.47 -3.01 -3.46
C ILE A 78 5.66 -3.24 -4.37
N ALA A 79 5.82 -4.46 -4.90
CA ALA A 79 6.89 -4.80 -5.84
C ALA A 79 6.89 -3.93 -7.11
N ASP A 80 5.71 -3.58 -7.65
CA ASP A 80 5.63 -2.69 -8.82
C ASP A 80 6.05 -1.27 -8.45
N ALA A 81 5.62 -0.75 -7.28
CA ALA A 81 5.99 0.59 -6.82
C ALA A 81 7.51 0.73 -6.59
N LEU A 82 8.14 -0.31 -6.01
CA LEU A 82 9.59 -0.38 -5.81
C LEU A 82 10.36 -0.46 -7.15
N ASP A 83 9.77 -1.05 -8.18
CA ASP A 83 10.30 -1.08 -9.56
C ASP A 83 9.95 0.19 -10.37
N GLY A 84 9.44 1.23 -9.71
CA GLY A 84 9.11 2.51 -10.35
C GLY A 84 7.85 2.48 -11.22
N ARG A 85 6.98 1.48 -11.04
CA ARG A 85 5.71 1.32 -11.78
C ARG A 85 4.53 1.51 -10.84
N LEU A 86 3.44 2.09 -11.35
CA LEU A 86 2.14 2.09 -10.66
C LEU A 86 1.13 1.37 -11.50
N VAL A 87 0.92 0.09 -11.18
CA VAL A 87 -0.10 -0.74 -11.80
C VAL A 87 -1.25 -0.86 -10.80
N ASP A 88 -2.34 -0.16 -11.11
CA ASP A 88 -3.56 -0.24 -10.31
C ASP A 88 -4.25 -1.57 -10.56
N THR A 89 -4.39 -2.38 -9.52
CA THR A 89 -5.35 -3.49 -9.52
C THR A 89 -6.68 -2.98 -8.98
N SER A 90 -7.60 -2.67 -9.88
CA SER A 90 -8.98 -2.40 -9.48
C SER A 90 -9.65 -3.72 -9.09
N VAL A 91 -10.18 -3.79 -7.87
CA VAL A 91 -11.15 -4.83 -7.53
C VAL A 91 -12.40 -4.50 -8.34
N ARG A 92 -12.75 -5.35 -9.30
CA ARG A 92 -14.00 -5.24 -10.05
C ARG A 92 -15.13 -5.03 -9.05
N SER A 93 -15.91 -3.95 -9.21
CA SER A 93 -17.15 -3.77 -8.47
C SER A 93 -17.98 -5.06 -8.59
N LEU A 94 -18.29 -5.72 -7.47
CA LEU A 94 -19.16 -6.90 -7.43
C LEU A 94 -20.63 -6.57 -7.73
N THR A 95 -20.90 -5.45 -8.42
CA THR A 95 -22.20 -5.12 -9.01
C THR A 95 -22.45 -5.96 -10.27
N GLY A 96 -22.16 -7.26 -10.21
CA GLY A 96 -22.73 -8.25 -11.11
C GLY A 96 -24.18 -8.45 -10.72
N GLY A 97 -25.08 -7.86 -11.51
CA GLY A 97 -26.50 -7.75 -11.20
C GLY A 97 -27.19 -9.06 -10.84
N MET A 98 -27.98 -9.00 -9.76
CA MET A 98 -29.20 -9.79 -9.69
C MET A 98 -30.20 -9.17 -10.68
N ARG A 99 -30.33 -9.79 -11.85
CA ARG A 99 -31.54 -9.69 -12.67
C ARG A 99 -32.06 -11.09 -12.91
#